data_AF-A0A2K8TAB9-F1
#
_entry.id   AF-A0A2K8TAB9-F1
#
_cell.length_a   1.000
_cell.length_b   1.000
_cell.length_c   1.000
_cell.angle_alpha   90.00
_cell.angle_beta   90.00
_cell.angle_gamma   90.00
#
_symmetry.space_group_name_H-M   'P 1'
#
loop_
_entity.id
_entity.type
_entity.pdbx_description
1 polymer ?
#
loop_
_entity_poly.entity_id
_entity_poly.type
_entity_poly.pdbx_seq_one_letter_code
_entity_poly.pdbx_strand_id
1 'polypeptide(L)'
;MRIGLQSEANARAEEQVSEQIQSLQNLYKQQKEQNIQLQQRLDEMEGLRKLEIENQQLQQRIEELEHAVQQHPVQQWGNTMTQQATKVLNKQVKQALEKTIDLRSLAVEPPKENAQECLRLMGMALKNLASAMNNTQALEAAAIILGSEPTPSAIAYRAEQLEMLPQAVSDIRRVLSKPGCTWQDYWAVAQEYEVIKQDYWAELTTQEIDLIAALQIASQPPVIQVGSIVAYADPYYTLYLARGEVVEDLGEDEVVVAWDHWKNEGKKTSRYFRNELRFWQPQ
;
A
#
# COMPACT_ATOMS: atom_id res chain seq x y z
N MET A 1 40.54 -76.35 -72.76
CA MET A 1 41.52 -75.24 -72.79
C MET A 1 40.93 -73.92 -73.31
N ARG A 2 40.24 -73.87 -74.46
CA ARG A 2 39.68 -72.60 -75.01
C ARG A 2 38.69 -71.87 -74.07
N ILE A 3 37.81 -72.60 -73.39
CA ILE A 3 36.79 -72.02 -72.50
C ILE A 3 37.42 -71.40 -71.24
N GLY A 4 38.46 -72.03 -70.67
CA GLY A 4 39.18 -71.52 -69.50
C GLY A 4 40.00 -70.26 -69.78
N LEU A 5 40.60 -70.16 -70.97
CA LEU A 5 41.32 -68.96 -71.41
C LEU A 5 40.38 -67.77 -71.65
N GLN A 6 39.16 -68.03 -72.17
CA GLN A 6 38.14 -66.99 -72.33
C GLN A 6 37.56 -66.53 -70.99
N SER A 7 37.32 -67.44 -70.03
CA SER A 7 36.86 -67.04 -68.70
C SER A 7 37.90 -66.23 -67.94
N GLU A 8 39.19 -66.58 -68.06
CA GLU A 8 40.27 -65.83 -67.41
C GLU A 8 40.49 -64.45 -68.05
N ALA A 9 40.40 -64.35 -69.39
CA ALA A 9 40.44 -63.06 -70.09
C ALA A 9 39.25 -62.16 -69.73
N ASN A 10 38.04 -62.73 -69.61
CA ASN A 10 36.86 -61.99 -69.19
C ASN A 10 36.95 -61.55 -67.73
N ALA A 11 37.42 -62.41 -66.82
CA ALA A 11 37.61 -62.05 -65.42
C ALA A 11 38.60 -60.89 -65.24
N ARG A 12 39.72 -60.90 -65.98
CA ARG A 12 40.68 -59.77 -65.97
C ARG A 12 40.10 -58.49 -66.57
N ALA A 13 39.27 -58.59 -67.61
CA ALA A 13 38.58 -57.43 -68.18
C ALA A 13 37.54 -56.86 -67.21
N GLU A 14 36.79 -57.70 -66.51
CA GLU A 14 35.82 -57.29 -65.47
C GLU A 14 36.53 -56.65 -64.27
N GLU A 15 37.67 -57.17 -63.85
CA GLU A 15 38.50 -56.59 -62.78
C GLU A 15 39.03 -55.21 -63.18
N GLN A 16 39.57 -55.06 -64.39
CA GLN A 16 40.01 -53.75 -64.91
C GLN A 16 38.87 -52.75 -65.02
N VAL A 17 37.69 -53.17 -65.48
CA VAL A 17 36.50 -52.31 -65.55
C VAL A 17 36.04 -51.93 -64.15
N SER A 18 36.07 -52.85 -63.19
CA SER A 18 35.72 -52.59 -61.79
C SER A 18 36.67 -51.57 -61.15
N GLU A 19 37.98 -51.71 -61.37
CA GLU A 19 39.00 -50.75 -60.90
C GLU A 19 38.81 -49.37 -61.54
N GLN A 20 38.54 -49.32 -62.84
CA GLN A 20 38.24 -48.06 -63.54
C GLN A 20 36.97 -47.39 -63.01
N ILE A 21 35.89 -48.15 -62.78
CA ILE A 21 34.66 -47.61 -62.18
C ILE A 21 34.93 -47.09 -60.77
N GLN A 22 35.72 -47.80 -59.97
CA GLN A 22 36.02 -47.41 -58.60
C GLN A 22 36.91 -46.15 -58.54
N SER A 23 37.90 -46.03 -59.42
CA SER A 23 38.71 -44.82 -59.54
C SER A 23 37.90 -43.61 -60.01
N LEU A 24 37.00 -43.79 -60.99
CA LEU A 24 36.08 -42.75 -61.44
C LEU A 24 35.09 -42.33 -60.36
N GLN A 25 34.56 -43.28 -59.58
CA GLN A 25 33.69 -42.98 -58.44
C GLN A 25 34.42 -42.17 -57.37
N ASN A 26 35.67 -42.50 -57.07
CA ASN A 26 36.49 -41.75 -56.12
C ASN A 26 36.78 -40.34 -56.62
N LEU A 27 37.13 -40.18 -57.90
CA LEU A 27 37.35 -38.87 -58.52
C LEU A 27 36.08 -38.02 -58.52
N TYR A 28 34.93 -38.62 -58.82
CA TYR A 28 33.63 -37.94 -58.78
C TYR A 28 33.26 -37.50 -57.36
N LYS A 29 33.50 -38.34 -56.34
CA LYS A 29 33.29 -37.97 -54.93
C LYS A 29 34.17 -36.78 -54.53
N GLN A 30 35.46 -36.81 -54.90
CA GLN A 30 36.39 -35.73 -54.61
C GLN A 30 35.98 -34.43 -55.31
N GLN A 31 35.55 -34.50 -56.56
CA GLN A 31 35.05 -33.34 -57.31
C GLN A 31 33.77 -32.77 -56.68
N LYS A 32 32.85 -33.62 -56.21
CA LYS A 32 31.64 -33.20 -55.52
C LYS A 32 31.96 -32.46 -54.22
N GLU A 33 32.91 -32.97 -53.44
CA GLU A 33 33.35 -32.35 -52.19
C GLU A 33 34.01 -30.99 -52.43
N GLN A 34 34.87 -30.89 -53.45
CA GLN A 34 35.45 -29.61 -53.86
C GLN A 34 34.38 -28.60 -54.29
N ASN A 35 33.36 -29.02 -55.04
CA ASN A 35 32.26 -28.13 -55.42
C ASN A 35 31.47 -27.62 -54.21
N ILE A 36 31.23 -28.46 -53.20
CA ILE A 36 30.56 -28.04 -51.96
C ILE A 36 31.40 -27.00 -51.22
N GLN A 37 32.72 -27.22 -51.09
CA GLN A 37 33.62 -26.27 -50.45
C GLN A 37 33.71 -24.94 -51.21
N LEU A 38 33.71 -24.99 -52.54
CA LEU A 38 33.68 -23.79 -53.38
C LEU A 38 32.37 -23.02 -53.23
N GLN A 39 31.24 -23.72 -53.17
CA GLN A 39 29.94 -23.10 -52.94
C GLN A 39 29.89 -22.40 -51.58
N GLN A 40 30.36 -23.06 -50.51
CA GLN A 40 30.43 -22.45 -49.18
C GLN A 40 31.28 -21.17 -49.17
N ARG A 41 32.44 -21.18 -49.83
CA ARG A 41 33.27 -19.97 -49.97
C ARG A 41 32.60 -18.85 -50.77
N LEU A 42 31.80 -19.19 -51.79
CA LEU A 42 31.04 -18.20 -52.53
C LEU A 42 29.96 -17.55 -51.64
N ASP A 43 29.24 -18.35 -50.85
CA ASP A 43 28.21 -17.85 -49.94
C ASP A 43 28.83 -16.94 -48.84
N GLU A 44 30.00 -17.30 -48.30
CA GLU A 44 30.76 -16.46 -47.36
C GLU A 44 31.18 -15.12 -48.01
N MET A 45 31.70 -15.18 -49.24
CA MET A 45 32.10 -13.98 -49.99
C MET A 45 30.90 -13.06 -50.29
N GLU A 46 29.71 -13.60 -50.56
CA GLU A 46 28.50 -12.80 -50.72
C GLU A 46 28.06 -12.14 -49.41
N GLY A 47 28.19 -12.85 -48.28
CA GLY A 47 27.95 -12.29 -46.95
C GLY A 47 28.88 -11.11 -46.63
N LEU A 48 30.17 -11.28 -46.92
CA LEU A 48 31.18 -10.22 -46.72
C LEU A 48 30.90 -8.99 -47.59
N ARG A 49 30.48 -9.17 -48.85
CA ARG A 49 30.10 -8.04 -49.72
C ARG A 49 28.90 -7.27 -49.19
N LYS A 50 27.89 -7.94 -48.62
CA LYS A 50 26.74 -7.25 -48.01
C LYS A 50 27.18 -6.41 -46.82
N LEU A 51 28.01 -6.98 -45.95
CA LEU A 51 28.57 -6.26 -44.81
C LEU A 51 29.43 -5.07 -45.24
N GLU A 52 30.21 -5.20 -46.32
CA GLU A 52 30.99 -4.10 -46.87
C GLU A 52 30.11 -2.95 -47.36
N ILE A 53 29.01 -3.25 -48.07
CA ILE A 53 28.02 -2.26 -48.51
C ILE A 53 27.37 -1.57 -47.31
N GLU A 54 26.96 -2.33 -46.28
CA GLU A 54 26.40 -1.76 -45.06
C GLU A 54 27.41 -0.86 -44.34
N ASN A 55 28.69 -1.27 -44.28
CA ASN A 55 29.74 -0.47 -43.66
C ASN A 55 29.96 0.85 -44.41
N GLN A 56 29.96 0.82 -45.75
CA GLN A 56 30.05 2.04 -46.57
C GLN A 56 28.84 2.96 -46.35
N GLN A 57 27.62 2.42 -46.26
CA GLN A 57 26.43 3.21 -45.96
C GLN A 57 26.50 3.84 -44.56
N LEU A 58 26.99 3.10 -43.56
CA LEU A 58 27.18 3.62 -42.22
C LEU A 58 28.24 4.72 -42.17
N GLN A 59 29.36 4.55 -42.89
CA GLN A 59 30.40 5.57 -43.00
C GLN A 59 29.87 6.86 -43.63
N GLN A 60 29.13 6.77 -44.75
CA GLN A 60 28.47 7.92 -45.36
C GLN A 60 27.51 8.61 -44.39
N ARG A 61 26.74 7.82 -43.62
CA ARG A 61 25.79 8.37 -42.65
C ARG A 61 26.49 9.06 -41.48
N ILE A 62 27.62 8.51 -41.03
CA ILE A 62 28.45 9.12 -39.98
C ILE A 62 29.05 10.43 -40.51
N GLU A 63 29.60 10.45 -41.72
CA GLU A 63 30.13 11.68 -42.32
C GLU A 63 29.04 12.76 -42.48
N GLU A 64 27.84 12.39 -42.93
CA GLU A 64 26.68 13.29 -42.98
C GLU A 64 26.33 13.87 -41.61
N LEU A 65 26.33 13.02 -40.58
CA LEU A 65 26.02 13.43 -39.20
C LEU A 65 27.13 14.29 -38.61
N GLU A 66 28.40 13.96 -38.85
CA GLU A 66 29.55 14.76 -38.43
C GLU A 66 29.55 16.13 -39.10
N HIS A 67 29.26 16.19 -40.40
CA HIS A 67 29.10 17.45 -41.11
C HIS A 67 27.89 18.25 -40.60
N ALA A 68 26.76 17.61 -40.32
CA ALA A 68 25.59 18.26 -39.71
C ALA A 68 25.88 18.81 -38.31
N VAL A 69 26.69 18.10 -37.52
CA VAL A 69 27.15 18.53 -36.19
C VAL A 69 28.16 19.69 -36.29
N GLN A 70 29.05 19.68 -37.29
CA GLN A 70 29.97 20.79 -37.54
C GLN A 70 29.24 22.06 -38.01
N GLN A 71 28.20 21.94 -38.84
CA GLN A 71 27.42 23.07 -39.31
C GLN A 71 26.45 23.65 -38.27
N HIS A 72 26.02 22.83 -37.28
CA HIS A 72 25.11 23.25 -36.22
C HIS A 72 25.67 22.88 -34.83
N PRO A 73 26.44 23.78 -34.18
CA PRO A 73 26.99 23.51 -32.86
C PRO A 73 25.90 23.19 -31.84
N VAL A 74 26.20 22.22 -30.97
CA VAL A 74 25.45 21.53 -29.91
C VAL A 74 24.23 22.24 -29.28
N GLN A 75 24.18 23.57 -29.24
CA GLN A 75 23.07 24.35 -28.70
C GLN A 75 21.75 24.25 -29.49
N GLN A 76 21.78 24.04 -30.81
CA GLN A 76 20.53 23.86 -31.58
C GLN A 76 19.95 22.46 -31.41
N TRP A 77 20.78 21.42 -31.40
CA TRP A 77 20.36 20.03 -31.14
C TRP A 77 19.89 19.83 -29.69
N GLY A 78 20.57 20.44 -28.72
CA GLY A 78 20.13 20.45 -27.33
C GLY A 78 18.70 21.00 -27.18
N ASN A 79 18.34 22.05 -27.94
CA ASN A 79 16.99 22.59 -27.93
C ASN A 79 15.99 21.76 -28.75
N THR A 80 16.35 21.21 -29.91
CA THR A 80 15.40 20.44 -30.73
C THR A 80 15.12 19.06 -30.16
N MET A 81 16.16 18.32 -29.74
CA MET A 81 15.98 17.02 -29.08
C MET A 81 15.26 17.17 -27.75
N THR A 82 15.63 18.16 -26.92
CA THR A 82 14.93 18.36 -25.64
C THR A 82 13.51 18.86 -25.86
N GLN A 83 13.21 19.71 -26.84
CA GLN A 83 11.84 20.13 -27.12
C GLN A 83 10.99 19.04 -27.77
N GLN A 84 11.56 18.21 -28.65
CA GLN A 84 10.85 17.08 -29.24
C GLN A 84 10.64 15.97 -28.21
N ALA A 85 11.65 15.65 -27.40
CA ALA A 85 11.52 14.75 -26.25
C ALA A 85 10.50 15.30 -25.26
N THR A 86 10.54 16.59 -24.93
CA THR A 86 9.52 17.24 -24.07
C THR A 86 8.14 17.21 -24.71
N LYS A 87 8.01 17.39 -26.03
CA LYS A 87 6.71 17.26 -26.72
C LYS A 87 6.19 15.84 -26.72
N VAL A 88 7.04 14.85 -26.98
CA VAL A 88 6.66 13.42 -26.96
C VAL A 88 6.33 12.99 -25.53
N LEU A 89 7.13 13.41 -24.54
CA LEU A 89 6.88 13.17 -23.12
C LEU A 89 5.58 13.85 -22.69
N ASN A 90 5.35 15.13 -23.02
CA ASN A 90 4.09 15.82 -22.73
C ASN A 90 2.91 15.15 -23.44
N LYS A 91 3.09 14.62 -24.65
CA LYS A 91 2.05 13.87 -25.36
C LYS A 91 1.78 12.52 -24.71
N GLN A 92 2.81 11.81 -24.26
CA GLN A 92 2.69 10.54 -23.54
C GLN A 92 2.10 10.73 -22.15
N VAL A 93 2.51 11.77 -21.43
CA VAL A 93 1.92 12.21 -20.16
C VAL A 93 0.47 12.62 -20.38
N LYS A 94 0.15 13.39 -21.43
CA LYS A 94 -1.23 13.75 -21.75
C LYS A 94 -2.06 12.52 -22.13
N GLN A 95 -1.53 11.58 -22.89
CA GLN A 95 -2.21 10.33 -23.23
C GLN A 95 -2.35 9.39 -22.02
N ALA A 96 -1.37 9.37 -21.12
CA ALA A 96 -1.45 8.64 -19.85
C ALA A 96 -2.50 9.30 -18.94
N LEU A 97 -2.52 10.64 -18.88
CA LEU A 97 -3.51 11.44 -18.15
C LEU A 97 -4.91 11.36 -18.76
N GLU A 98 -5.05 11.21 -20.08
CA GLU A 98 -6.32 10.98 -20.78
C GLU A 98 -6.83 9.55 -20.56
N LYS A 99 -5.93 8.57 -20.36
CA LYS A 99 -6.26 7.16 -20.06
C LYS A 99 -6.47 6.92 -18.56
N THR A 100 -5.83 7.67 -17.68
CA THR A 100 -6.22 7.75 -16.29
C THR A 100 -7.47 8.61 -16.25
N ILE A 101 -8.62 7.94 -16.15
CA ILE A 101 -9.90 8.51 -15.74
C ILE A 101 -9.68 9.85 -15.03
N ASP A 102 -10.12 10.94 -15.66
CA ASP A 102 -9.89 12.30 -15.18
C ASP A 102 -10.44 12.41 -13.75
N LEU A 103 -9.58 12.25 -12.75
CA LEU A 103 -9.97 12.16 -11.34
C LEU A 103 -10.75 13.41 -10.91
N ARG A 104 -10.54 14.54 -11.60
CA ARG A 104 -11.32 15.77 -11.44
C ARG A 104 -12.77 15.65 -11.94
N SER A 105 -13.02 14.88 -13.00
CA SER A 105 -14.37 14.61 -13.51
C SER A 105 -15.15 13.60 -12.63
N LEU A 106 -14.45 12.75 -11.88
CA LEU A 106 -15.04 11.90 -10.82
C LEU A 106 -15.21 12.65 -9.49
N ALA A 107 -14.45 13.72 -9.24
CA ALA A 107 -14.49 14.52 -8.03
C ALA A 107 -15.51 15.68 -8.08
N VAL A 108 -16.60 15.56 -8.87
CA VAL A 108 -17.67 16.58 -8.92
C VAL A 108 -18.40 16.69 -7.58
N GLU A 109 -18.41 15.62 -6.79
CA GLU A 109 -18.67 15.68 -5.35
C GLU A 109 -17.74 14.69 -4.63
N PRO A 110 -17.14 15.03 -3.47
CA PRO A 110 -16.53 14.03 -2.62
C PRO A 110 -17.59 12.96 -2.30
N PRO A 111 -17.26 11.66 -2.30
CA PRO A 111 -18.21 10.61 -2.00
C PRO A 111 -18.89 10.90 -0.65
N LYS A 112 -20.19 11.23 -0.70
CA LYS A 112 -20.95 11.70 0.47
C LYS A 112 -21.07 10.64 1.56
N GLU A 113 -20.88 9.37 1.20
CA GLU A 113 -21.06 8.23 2.10
C GLU A 113 -19.80 7.87 2.90
N ASN A 114 -18.59 8.23 2.45
CA ASN A 114 -17.37 8.02 3.24
C ASN A 114 -16.15 8.83 2.75
N ALA A 115 -16.16 10.15 3.00
CA ALA A 115 -15.07 11.03 2.58
C ALA A 115 -13.69 10.65 3.18
N GLN A 116 -13.67 10.08 4.40
CA GLN A 116 -12.44 9.65 5.07
C GLN A 116 -11.83 8.41 4.43
N GLU A 117 -12.64 7.40 4.11
CA GLU A 117 -12.17 6.21 3.39
C GLU A 117 -11.63 6.57 2.01
N CYS A 118 -12.28 7.48 1.29
CA CYS A 118 -11.79 7.95 0.00
C CYS A 118 -10.45 8.68 0.12
N LEU A 119 -10.28 9.55 1.12
CA LEU A 119 -8.99 10.19 1.40
C LEU A 119 -7.91 9.14 1.70
N ARG A 120 -8.20 8.16 2.54
CA ARG A 120 -7.27 7.06 2.87
C ARG A 120 -6.85 6.28 1.62
N LEU A 121 -7.80 5.87 0.78
CA LEU A 121 -7.53 5.14 -0.46
C LEU A 121 -6.72 5.98 -1.46
N MET A 122 -6.97 7.29 -1.56
CA MET A 122 -6.16 8.21 -2.36
C MET A 122 -4.73 8.32 -1.82
N GLY A 123 -4.55 8.42 -0.49
CA GLY A 123 -3.23 8.42 0.14
C GLY A 123 -2.44 7.14 -0.18
N MET A 124 -3.09 5.97 -0.13
CA MET A 124 -2.49 4.69 -0.52
C MET A 124 -2.15 4.63 -2.01
N ALA A 125 -3.01 5.14 -2.89
CA ALA A 125 -2.73 5.21 -4.33
C ALA A 125 -1.55 6.14 -4.64
N LEU A 126 -1.48 7.29 -3.97
CA LEU A 126 -0.38 8.25 -4.11
C LEU A 126 0.95 7.70 -3.58
N LYS A 127 0.94 6.94 -2.47
CA LYS A 127 2.11 6.17 -2.01
C LYS A 127 2.64 5.26 -3.13
N ASN A 128 1.77 4.48 -3.76
CA ASN A 128 2.17 3.53 -4.80
C ASN A 128 2.69 4.26 -6.06
N LEU A 129 2.07 5.37 -6.44
CA LEU A 129 2.53 6.22 -7.55
C LEU A 129 3.88 6.89 -7.25
N ALA A 130 4.07 7.39 -6.03
CA ALA A 130 5.32 8.00 -5.58
C ALA A 130 6.48 7.01 -5.68
N SER A 131 6.28 5.76 -5.23
CA SER A 131 7.28 4.70 -5.35
C SER A 131 7.52 4.26 -6.80
N ALA A 132 6.48 4.16 -7.62
CA ALA A 132 6.61 3.72 -9.02
C ALA A 132 7.27 4.76 -9.93
N MET A 133 7.08 6.05 -9.65
CA MET A 133 7.52 7.17 -10.51
C MET A 133 8.63 8.03 -9.89
N ASN A 134 9.13 7.68 -8.70
CA ASN A 134 10.09 8.48 -7.94
C ASN A 134 9.62 9.95 -7.79
N ASN A 135 8.31 10.15 -7.60
CA ASN A 135 7.68 11.46 -7.60
C ASN A 135 7.56 12.00 -6.17
N THR A 136 8.36 13.01 -5.86
CA THR A 136 8.41 13.65 -4.54
C THR A 136 7.11 14.38 -4.19
N GLN A 137 6.41 14.98 -5.15
CA GLN A 137 5.13 15.66 -4.91
C GLN A 137 4.01 14.68 -4.57
N ALA A 138 3.99 13.52 -5.24
CA ALA A 138 3.05 12.45 -4.89
C ALA A 138 3.33 11.90 -3.49
N LEU A 139 4.60 11.86 -3.10
CA LEU A 139 5.05 11.42 -1.78
C LEU A 139 4.61 12.40 -0.68
N GLU A 140 4.82 13.69 -0.90
CA GLU A 140 4.35 14.76 0.00
C GLU A 140 2.83 14.75 0.14
N ALA A 141 2.10 14.61 -0.97
CA ALA A 141 0.65 14.52 -0.95
C ALA A 141 0.16 13.27 -0.19
N ALA A 142 0.78 12.12 -0.38
CA ALA A 142 0.45 10.90 0.37
C ALA A 142 0.69 11.08 1.88
N ALA A 143 1.80 11.72 2.26
CA ALA A 143 2.14 11.99 3.66
C ALA A 143 1.12 12.91 4.34
N ILE A 144 0.71 14.00 3.67
CA ILE A 144 -0.31 14.92 4.17
C ILE A 144 -1.65 14.19 4.39
N ILE A 145 -2.06 13.39 3.41
CA ILE A 145 -3.36 12.70 3.44
C ILE A 145 -3.39 11.61 4.52
N LEU A 146 -2.28 10.89 4.73
CA LEU A 146 -2.21 9.79 5.70
C LEU A 146 -1.78 10.26 7.11
N GLY A 147 -1.38 11.53 7.26
CA GLY A 147 -0.90 12.09 8.51
C GLY A 147 0.47 11.53 8.93
N SER A 148 1.38 11.34 7.98
CA SER A 148 2.74 10.84 8.23
C SER A 148 3.81 11.83 7.79
N GLU A 149 5.07 11.54 8.09
CA GLU A 149 6.18 12.23 7.47
C GLU A 149 6.29 11.88 5.97
N PRO A 150 6.84 12.79 5.13
CA PRO A 150 7.08 12.56 3.71
C PRO A 150 8.32 11.69 3.51
N THR A 151 8.33 10.51 4.12
CA THR A 151 9.34 9.47 3.90
C THR A 151 8.67 8.17 3.49
N PRO A 152 9.25 7.39 2.56
CA PRO A 152 8.66 6.12 2.11
C PRO A 152 8.35 5.15 3.26
N SER A 153 9.23 5.09 4.26
CA SER A 153 9.08 4.24 5.45
C SER A 153 7.95 4.70 6.36
N ALA A 154 7.85 6.01 6.66
CA ALA A 154 6.77 6.53 7.49
C ALA A 154 5.40 6.36 6.83
N ILE A 155 5.32 6.61 5.51
CA ILE A 155 4.09 6.41 4.73
C ILE A 155 3.72 4.93 4.68
N ALA A 156 4.70 4.04 4.50
CA ALA A 156 4.44 2.60 4.46
C ALA A 156 3.91 2.08 5.81
N TYR A 157 4.59 2.45 6.90
CA TYR A 157 4.18 2.10 8.26
C TYR A 157 2.79 2.64 8.59
N ARG A 158 2.51 3.90 8.21
CA ARG A 158 1.20 4.51 8.43
C ARG A 158 0.10 3.84 7.60
N ALA A 159 0.40 3.46 6.36
CA ALA A 159 -0.54 2.73 5.52
C ALA A 159 -0.90 1.36 6.13
N GLU A 160 0.08 0.63 6.66
CA GLU A 160 -0.14 -0.66 7.34
C GLU A 160 -1.03 -0.49 8.59
N GLN A 161 -0.81 0.55 9.39
CA GLN A 161 -1.69 0.86 10.52
C GLN A 161 -3.15 1.09 10.07
N LEU A 162 -3.33 1.86 9.00
CA LEU A 162 -4.63 2.22 8.46
C LEU A 162 -5.32 1.10 7.65
N GLU A 163 -4.64 -0.02 7.39
CA GLU A 163 -5.28 -1.24 6.85
C GLU A 163 -6.14 -1.93 7.91
N MET A 164 -5.80 -1.79 9.20
CA MET A 164 -6.57 -2.37 10.30
C MET A 164 -7.83 -1.58 10.63
N LEU A 165 -7.97 -0.35 10.11
CA LEU A 165 -9.06 0.58 10.44
C LEU A 165 -10.47 -0.01 10.20
N PRO A 166 -10.79 -0.65 9.05
CA PRO A 166 -12.13 -1.21 8.83
C PRO A 166 -12.49 -2.31 9.84
N GLN A 167 -11.50 -3.14 10.20
CA GLN A 167 -11.66 -4.20 11.19
C GLN A 167 -11.88 -3.60 12.59
N ALA A 168 -11.09 -2.60 12.96
CA ALA A 168 -11.21 -1.90 14.24
C ALA A 168 -12.61 -1.27 14.41
N VAL A 169 -13.10 -0.55 13.40
CA VAL A 169 -14.44 0.07 13.43
C VAL A 169 -15.52 -1.00 13.52
N SER A 170 -15.43 -2.07 12.73
CA SER A 170 -16.37 -3.19 12.79
C SER A 170 -16.42 -3.83 14.18
N ASP A 171 -15.25 -4.10 14.77
CA ASP A 171 -15.15 -4.77 16.06
C ASP A 171 -15.66 -3.91 17.21
N ILE A 172 -15.36 -2.60 17.19
CA ILE A 172 -15.88 -1.63 18.15
C ILE A 172 -17.41 -1.53 18.04
N ARG A 173 -17.96 -1.35 16.83
CA ARG A 173 -19.42 -1.29 16.62
C ARG A 173 -20.12 -2.57 17.05
N ARG A 174 -19.51 -3.72 16.81
CA ARG A 174 -20.02 -5.02 17.26
C ARG A 174 -20.08 -5.12 18.79
N VAL A 175 -19.16 -4.49 19.52
CA VAL A 175 -19.24 -4.43 20.99
C VAL A 175 -20.33 -3.46 21.42
N LEU A 176 -20.36 -2.25 20.86
CA LEU A 176 -21.31 -1.21 21.24
C LEU A 176 -22.78 -1.58 20.95
N SER A 177 -23.02 -2.40 19.93
CA SER A 177 -24.36 -2.90 19.59
C SER A 177 -24.86 -4.02 20.52
N LYS A 178 -24.02 -4.58 21.40
CA LYS A 178 -24.46 -5.59 22.37
C LYS A 178 -25.33 -4.94 23.45
N PRO A 179 -26.53 -5.48 23.71
CA PRO A 179 -27.36 -4.98 24.81
C PRO A 179 -26.63 -5.20 26.15
N GLY A 180 -26.52 -4.14 26.94
CA GLY A 180 -25.82 -4.18 28.24
C GLY A 180 -24.29 -4.21 28.13
N CYS A 181 -23.70 -3.73 27.03
CA CYS A 181 -22.25 -3.59 26.93
C CYS A 181 -21.69 -2.78 28.11
N THR A 182 -20.54 -3.22 28.61
CA THR A 182 -19.83 -2.54 29.69
C THR A 182 -18.61 -1.79 29.15
N TRP A 183 -18.08 -0.85 29.94
CA TRP A 183 -16.80 -0.22 29.64
C TRP A 183 -15.68 -1.24 29.41
N GLN A 184 -15.69 -2.34 30.17
CA GLN A 184 -14.65 -3.36 30.09
C GLN A 184 -14.73 -4.16 28.78
N ASP A 185 -15.93 -4.41 28.27
CA ASP A 185 -16.13 -5.05 26.96
C ASP A 185 -15.58 -4.18 25.82
N TYR A 186 -15.84 -2.87 25.88
CA TYR A 186 -15.29 -1.91 24.93
C TYR A 186 -13.77 -1.82 25.06
N TRP A 187 -13.27 -1.62 26.28
CA TRP A 187 -11.86 -1.41 26.56
C TRP A 187 -10.99 -2.60 26.12
N ALA A 188 -11.48 -3.83 26.32
CA ALA A 188 -10.78 -5.05 25.89
C ALA A 188 -10.49 -5.06 24.39
N VAL A 189 -11.42 -4.55 23.57
CA VAL A 189 -11.25 -4.46 22.11
C VAL A 189 -10.46 -3.19 21.72
N ALA A 190 -10.77 -2.06 22.35
CA ALA A 190 -10.11 -0.79 22.04
C ALA A 190 -8.59 -0.82 22.29
N GLN A 191 -8.14 -1.60 23.28
CA GLN A 191 -6.73 -1.74 23.62
C GLN A 191 -5.90 -2.35 22.48
N GLU A 192 -6.49 -3.23 21.66
CA GLU A 192 -5.83 -3.84 20.49
C GLU A 192 -5.57 -2.80 19.38
N TYR A 193 -6.35 -1.72 19.36
CA TYR A 193 -6.33 -0.68 18.34
C TYR A 193 -5.83 0.68 18.85
N GLU A 194 -5.18 0.74 20.02
CA GLU A 194 -4.78 2.02 20.65
C GLU A 194 -3.90 2.88 19.73
N VAL A 195 -3.07 2.24 18.90
CA VAL A 195 -2.18 2.89 17.94
C VAL A 195 -2.94 3.70 16.87
N ILE A 196 -4.17 3.29 16.53
CA ILE A 196 -5.03 3.94 15.52
C ILE A 196 -6.27 4.57 16.15
N LYS A 197 -6.18 4.93 17.43
CA LYS A 197 -7.32 5.49 18.19
C LYS A 197 -7.94 6.70 17.53
N GLN A 198 -7.13 7.67 17.14
CA GLN A 198 -7.65 8.88 16.49
C GLN A 198 -8.36 8.56 15.18
N ASP A 199 -7.91 7.55 14.46
CA ASP A 199 -8.45 7.16 13.16
C ASP A 199 -9.81 6.48 13.30
N TYR A 200 -9.93 5.47 14.15
CA TYR A 200 -11.23 4.82 14.33
C TYR A 200 -12.23 5.71 15.04
N TRP A 201 -11.78 6.60 15.95
CA TRP A 201 -12.67 7.59 16.58
C TRP A 201 -13.30 8.53 15.56
N ALA A 202 -12.57 8.88 14.51
CA ALA A 202 -13.08 9.77 13.47
C ALA A 202 -14.16 9.11 12.59
N GLU A 203 -14.22 7.78 12.56
CA GLU A 203 -15.21 6.97 11.82
C GLU A 203 -16.44 6.61 12.67
N LEU A 204 -16.39 6.83 13.99
CA LEU A 204 -17.52 6.60 14.89
C LEU A 204 -18.52 7.76 14.81
N THR A 205 -19.79 7.42 14.94
CA THR A 205 -20.88 8.40 15.03
C THR A 205 -20.86 9.09 16.40
N THR A 206 -21.46 10.29 16.47
CA THR A 206 -21.62 11.01 17.74
C THR A 206 -22.33 10.16 18.80
N GLN A 207 -23.33 9.37 18.41
CA GLN A 207 -24.06 8.48 19.32
C GLN A 207 -23.17 7.37 19.90
N GLU A 208 -22.29 6.78 19.08
CA GLU A 208 -21.33 5.76 19.53
C GLU A 208 -20.29 6.37 20.47
N ILE A 209 -19.82 7.58 20.18
CA ILE A 209 -18.89 8.32 21.05
C ILE A 209 -19.54 8.65 22.40
N ASP A 210 -20.78 9.15 22.39
CA ASP A 210 -21.53 9.46 23.61
C ASP A 210 -21.78 8.22 24.45
N LEU A 211 -22.07 7.07 23.81
CA LEU A 211 -22.21 5.78 24.49
C LEU A 211 -20.89 5.36 25.15
N ILE A 212 -19.76 5.44 24.44
CA ILE A 212 -18.43 5.13 25.01
C ILE A 212 -18.16 6.02 26.24
N ALA A 213 -18.44 7.32 26.16
CA ALA A 213 -18.27 8.25 27.27
C ALA A 213 -19.17 7.89 28.47
N ALA A 214 -20.44 7.57 28.22
CA ALA A 214 -21.38 7.14 29.26
C ALA A 214 -20.93 5.84 29.94
N LEU A 215 -20.42 4.86 29.18
CA LEU A 215 -19.85 3.63 29.72
C LEU A 215 -18.64 3.92 30.60
N GLN A 216 -17.75 4.83 30.18
CA GLN A 216 -16.59 5.22 30.97
C GLN A 216 -17.01 5.83 32.31
N ILE A 217 -17.98 6.74 32.30
CA ILE A 217 -18.53 7.35 33.51
C ILE A 217 -19.19 6.29 34.40
N ALA A 218 -19.99 5.39 33.84
CA ALA A 218 -20.66 4.32 34.57
C ALA A 218 -19.69 3.30 35.18
N SER A 219 -18.46 3.18 34.63
CA SER A 219 -17.41 2.32 35.18
C SER A 219 -16.71 2.92 36.41
N GLN A 220 -16.82 4.23 36.61
CA GLN A 220 -16.23 4.89 37.76
C GLN A 220 -17.10 4.64 39.00
N PRO A 221 -16.49 4.50 40.20
CA PRO A 221 -17.25 4.38 41.42
C PRO A 221 -18.18 5.60 41.57
N PRO A 222 -19.44 5.41 41.97
CA PRO A 222 -20.37 6.52 42.10
C PRO A 222 -19.80 7.56 43.06
N VAL A 223 -19.71 8.79 42.61
CA VAL A 223 -19.24 9.90 43.42
C VAL A 223 -20.44 10.46 44.17
N ILE A 224 -20.30 10.64 45.48
CA ILE A 224 -21.31 11.34 46.27
C ILE A 224 -21.49 12.73 45.64
N GLN A 225 -22.71 13.21 45.45
CA GLN A 225 -22.98 14.53 44.86
C GLN A 225 -24.26 15.10 45.44
N VAL A 226 -24.59 16.38 45.18
CA VAL A 226 -25.85 16.98 45.63
C VAL A 226 -27.05 16.12 45.22
N GLY A 227 -27.96 15.87 46.16
CA GLY A 227 -29.10 14.96 46.02
C GLY A 227 -28.78 13.48 46.32
N SER A 228 -27.52 13.11 46.54
CA SER A 228 -27.15 11.75 46.93
C SER A 228 -27.64 11.43 48.33
N ILE A 229 -28.16 10.21 48.50
CA ILE A 229 -28.57 9.71 49.81
C ILE A 229 -27.40 8.96 50.44
N VAL A 230 -26.96 9.45 51.59
CA VAL A 230 -25.72 9.03 52.24
C VAL A 230 -25.97 8.61 53.69
N ALA A 231 -25.05 7.80 54.20
CA ALA A 231 -24.92 7.40 55.60
C ALA A 231 -23.46 7.63 56.01
N TYR A 232 -23.20 7.69 57.32
CA TYR A 232 -21.81 7.72 57.79
C TYR A 232 -21.12 6.38 57.50
N ALA A 233 -19.84 6.41 57.18
CA ALA A 233 -19.09 5.22 56.78
C ALA A 233 -18.69 4.33 57.98
N ASP A 234 -18.40 4.94 59.13
CA ASP A 234 -17.99 4.22 60.36
C ASP A 234 -19.19 3.48 61.01
N PRO A 235 -19.16 2.14 61.14
CA PRO A 235 -20.20 1.33 61.79
C PRO A 235 -20.51 1.71 63.24
N TYR A 236 -19.56 2.34 63.94
CA TYR A 236 -19.72 2.72 65.36
C TYR A 236 -20.33 4.13 65.53
N TYR A 237 -20.54 4.85 64.45
CA TYR A 237 -21.07 6.21 64.49
C TYR A 237 -22.60 6.23 64.48
N THR A 238 -23.20 7.19 65.19
CA THR A 238 -24.67 7.27 65.35
C THR A 238 -25.42 7.52 64.04
N LEU A 239 -24.75 8.14 63.06
CA LEU A 239 -25.29 8.41 61.72
C LEU A 239 -25.03 7.28 60.72
N TYR A 240 -24.48 6.13 61.15
CA TYR A 240 -24.23 4.98 60.29
C TYR A 240 -25.51 4.36 59.69
N LEU A 241 -26.60 4.39 60.45
CA LEU A 241 -27.93 3.92 60.03
C LEU A 241 -28.86 5.07 59.63
N ALA A 242 -28.43 6.32 59.85
CA ALA A 242 -29.23 7.48 59.53
C ALA A 242 -29.25 7.71 58.01
N ARG A 243 -30.41 8.17 57.51
CA ARG A 243 -30.56 8.65 56.13
C ARG A 243 -30.19 10.13 56.09
N GLY A 244 -29.20 10.48 55.28
CA GLY A 244 -28.82 11.85 54.98
C GLY A 244 -28.96 12.15 53.50
N GLU A 245 -29.21 13.40 53.16
CA GLU A 245 -29.25 13.90 51.78
C GLU A 245 -28.19 14.99 51.62
N VAL A 246 -27.35 14.88 50.60
CA VAL A 246 -26.37 15.93 50.28
C VAL A 246 -27.11 17.14 49.70
N VAL A 247 -27.01 18.30 50.36
CA VAL A 247 -27.74 19.52 49.98
C VAL A 247 -26.86 20.57 49.31
N GLU A 248 -25.55 20.53 49.56
CA GLU A 248 -24.60 21.49 49.00
C GLU A 248 -23.26 20.81 48.75
N ASP A 249 -22.61 21.21 47.66
CA ASP A 249 -21.26 20.80 47.29
C ASP A 249 -20.28 21.93 47.66
N LEU A 250 -19.31 21.63 48.52
CA LEU A 250 -18.32 22.63 48.98
C LEU A 250 -16.96 22.45 48.30
N GLY A 251 -16.84 21.54 47.32
CA GLY A 251 -15.61 21.32 46.55
C GLY A 251 -15.28 19.83 46.35
N GLU A 252 -14.02 19.57 45.99
CA GLU A 252 -13.56 18.24 45.60
C GLU A 252 -13.80 17.18 46.69
N ASP A 253 -13.58 17.53 47.97
CA ASP A 253 -13.62 16.56 49.07
C ASP A 253 -14.77 16.73 50.07
N GLU A 254 -15.54 17.81 49.98
CA GLU A 254 -16.44 18.21 51.07
C GLU A 254 -17.86 18.49 50.61
N VAL A 255 -18.81 18.03 51.43
CA VAL A 255 -20.23 18.16 51.17
C VAL A 255 -21.00 18.54 52.42
N VAL A 256 -22.13 19.21 52.24
CA VAL A 256 -23.08 19.46 53.32
C VAL A 256 -24.20 18.43 53.25
N VAL A 257 -24.40 17.70 54.34
CA VAL A 257 -25.45 16.68 54.45
C VAL A 257 -26.53 17.16 55.40
N ALA A 258 -27.79 17.06 54.97
CA ALA A 258 -28.97 17.23 55.80
C ALA A 258 -29.46 15.85 56.27
N TRP A 259 -29.54 15.64 57.58
CA TRP A 259 -29.93 14.35 58.16
C TRP A 259 -31.42 14.28 58.52
N ASP A 260 -32.07 13.17 58.19
CA ASP A 260 -33.48 12.90 58.51
C ASP A 260 -33.68 12.44 59.97
N HIS A 261 -32.58 12.12 60.68
CA HIS A 261 -32.60 11.56 62.04
C HIS A 261 -33.18 12.52 63.09
N TRP A 262 -33.20 13.83 62.81
CA TRP A 262 -33.65 14.86 63.75
C TRP A 262 -35.03 15.41 63.35
N LYS A 263 -36.09 14.63 63.59
CA LYS A 263 -37.47 15.02 63.24
C LYS A 263 -38.04 16.24 63.98
N ASN A 264 -37.40 16.73 65.05
CA ASN A 264 -37.99 17.75 65.94
C ASN A 264 -37.18 19.06 66.08
N GLU A 265 -36.01 19.16 65.47
CA GLU A 265 -35.23 20.41 65.39
C GLU A 265 -34.83 20.55 63.92
N GLY A 266 -35.17 21.69 63.28
CA GLY A 266 -35.06 21.87 61.83
C GLY A 266 -33.78 21.29 61.23
N LYS A 267 -33.90 20.64 60.05
CA LYS A 267 -32.83 19.91 59.34
C LYS A 267 -31.46 20.53 59.61
N LYS A 268 -30.70 19.97 60.57
CA LYS A 268 -29.34 20.45 60.83
C LYS A 268 -28.47 19.91 59.71
N THR A 269 -27.98 20.84 58.92
CA THR A 269 -26.97 20.62 57.89
C THR A 269 -25.60 20.61 58.56
N SER A 270 -24.76 19.64 58.23
CA SER A 270 -23.38 19.60 58.71
C SER A 270 -22.45 19.24 57.56
N ARG A 271 -21.22 19.77 57.62
CA ARG A 271 -20.17 19.54 56.63
C ARG A 271 -19.46 18.23 56.95
N TYR A 272 -19.22 17.43 55.93
CA TYR A 272 -18.53 16.14 56.00
C TYR A 272 -17.56 16.02 54.83
N PHE A 273 -16.49 15.27 55.04
CA PHE A 273 -15.67 14.82 53.92
C PHE A 273 -16.33 13.66 53.21
N ARG A 274 -16.18 13.58 51.88
CA ARG A 274 -16.77 12.51 51.05
C ARG A 274 -16.29 11.11 51.46
N ASN A 275 -15.06 11.01 51.98
CA ASN A 275 -14.48 9.76 52.48
C ASN A 275 -15.06 9.29 53.82
N GLU A 276 -15.75 10.17 54.57
CA GLU A 276 -16.45 9.84 55.81
C GLU A 276 -17.86 9.29 55.56
N LEU A 277 -18.32 9.36 54.31
CA LEU A 277 -19.68 9.03 53.91
C LEU A 277 -19.70 7.81 52.98
N ARG A 278 -20.82 7.09 53.00
CA ARG A 278 -21.14 6.01 52.07
C ARG A 278 -22.54 6.22 51.52
N PHE A 279 -22.86 5.60 50.38
CA PHE A 279 -24.26 5.57 49.93
C PHE A 279 -25.12 4.82 50.96
N TRP A 280 -26.25 5.42 51.31
CA TRP A 280 -27.22 4.80 52.20
C TRP A 280 -27.88 3.61 51.51
N GLN A 281 -27.91 2.46 52.18
CA GLN A 281 -28.53 1.24 51.66
C GLN A 281 -29.77 0.93 52.51
N PRO A 282 -30.97 0.80 51.90
CA PRO A 282 -32.14 0.30 52.61
C PRO A 282 -31.89 -1.16 53.01
N GLN A 283 -32.12 -1.48 54.28
CA GLN A 283 -32.20 -2.87 54.75
C GLN A 283 -33.54 -3.49 54.38
#